data_AF-A0AAW6H7E1-F1
#
_entry.id   AF-A0AAW6H7E1-F1
#
_cell.length_a   1.000
_cell.length_b   1.000
_cell.length_c   1.000
_cell.angle_alpha   90.00
_cell.angle_beta   90.00
_cell.angle_gamma   90.00
#
_symmetry.space_group_name_H-M   'P 1'
#
loop_
_entity.id
_entity.type
_entity.pdbx_description
1 polymer ?
#
loop_
_entity_poly.entity_id
_entity_poly.type
_entity_poly.pdbx_seq_one_letter_code
_entity_poly.pdbx_strand_id
1 'polypeptide(L)'
;AACVYIARSVLVGQFLLFSLCSKRFFAYLRGMEVRRNEKITFRCSALEKAALSEQAARCGLSTSEYCRSLSLGGRPRERYTEEERELLRDIARLKGTLQRLNNYFGGRQYREVFEENRTLITELQKILSR
;
A
#
# COMPACT_ATOMS: atom_id res chain seq x y z
N ALA A 1 2.96 -5.16 -18.48
CA ALA A 1 3.84 -3.98 -18.49
C ALA A 1 4.94 -4.18 -17.46
N ALA A 2 6.11 -4.63 -17.91
CA ALA A 2 7.27 -4.85 -17.04
C ALA A 2 7.98 -3.49 -16.84
N CYS A 3 8.00 -3.01 -15.60
CA CYS A 3 8.73 -1.80 -15.24
C CYS A 3 10.22 -2.15 -15.16
N VAL A 4 10.98 -1.74 -16.17
CA VAL A 4 12.44 -1.91 -16.25
C VAL A 4 13.08 -0.89 -15.29
N TYR A 5 13.48 -1.34 -14.10
CA TYR A 5 14.35 -0.56 -13.22
C TYR A 5 15.78 -0.66 -13.73
N ILE A 6 16.23 0.35 -14.48
CA ILE A 6 17.63 0.49 -14.90
C ILE A 6 18.40 1.09 -13.71
N ALA A 7 19.04 0.24 -12.91
CA ALA A 7 20.02 0.68 -11.92
C ALA A 7 21.36 0.90 -12.64
N ARG A 8 21.75 2.17 -12.80
CA ARG A 8 23.08 2.57 -13.27
C ARG A 8 24.10 2.29 -12.17
N SER A 9 24.81 1.17 -12.31
CA SER A 9 25.93 0.77 -11.48
C SER A 9 27.15 1.65 -11.81
N VAL A 10 27.54 2.56 -10.90
CA VAL A 10 28.86 3.19 -10.96
C VAL A 10 29.81 2.36 -10.11
N LEU A 11 30.81 1.83 -10.81
CA LEU A 11 31.93 1.02 -10.35
C LEU A 11 32.68 1.65 -9.17
N VAL A 12 32.72 0.96 -8.03
CA VAL A 12 33.95 0.83 -7.23
C VAL A 12 33.95 -0.53 -6.52
N GLY A 13 34.92 -1.37 -6.88
CA GLY A 13 35.65 -2.27 -5.99
C GLY A 13 34.90 -3.30 -5.14
N GLN A 14 35.18 -4.58 -5.45
CA GLN A 14 35.24 -5.70 -4.51
C GLN A 14 33.92 -6.43 -4.16
N PHE A 15 33.59 -7.40 -5.03
CA PHE A 15 33.11 -8.75 -4.71
C PHE A 15 32.51 -8.97 -3.30
N LEU A 16 31.20 -8.73 -3.17
CA LEU A 16 30.33 -9.62 -2.40
C LEU A 16 29.04 -9.86 -3.20
N LEU A 17 28.92 -11.09 -3.71
CA LEU A 17 27.71 -11.65 -4.28
C LEU A 17 26.60 -11.70 -3.22
N PHE A 18 25.81 -10.65 -3.11
CA PHE A 18 24.50 -10.72 -2.46
C PHE A 18 23.41 -10.17 -3.38
N SER A 19 23.22 -10.89 -4.49
CA SER A 19 21.95 -10.93 -5.20
C SER A 19 20.92 -11.66 -4.34
N LEU A 20 20.48 -11.01 -3.25
CA LEU A 20 19.37 -11.47 -2.41
C LEU A 20 18.13 -10.60 -2.63
N CYS A 21 17.94 -10.11 -3.85
CA CYS A 21 16.70 -9.44 -4.25
C CYS A 21 15.65 -10.47 -4.73
N SER A 22 15.49 -11.57 -3.98
CA SER A 22 14.34 -12.45 -4.10
C SER A 22 13.47 -12.26 -2.87
N LYS A 23 12.22 -11.84 -3.08
CA LYS A 23 11.20 -11.67 -2.03
C LYS A 23 10.98 -12.93 -1.16
N ARG A 24 11.57 -14.07 -1.53
CA ARG A 24 11.58 -15.32 -0.75
C ARG A 24 12.61 -15.34 0.39
N PHE A 25 13.70 -14.58 0.34
CA PHE A 25 14.72 -14.66 1.39
C PHE A 25 14.24 -14.08 2.73
N PHE A 26 13.44 -13.01 2.68
CA PHE A 26 12.80 -12.41 3.87
C PHE A 26 11.81 -13.34 4.57
N ALA A 27 11.21 -14.30 3.85
CA ALA A 27 10.29 -15.27 4.45
C ALA A 27 11.02 -16.36 5.26
N TYR A 28 12.26 -16.71 4.87
CA TYR A 28 13.07 -17.71 5.54
C TYR A 28 13.57 -17.24 6.91
N LEU A 29 13.82 -15.94 7.08
CA LEU A 29 14.25 -15.34 8.34
C LEU A 29 13.13 -15.18 9.38
N ARG A 30 11.85 -15.38 9.01
CA ARG A 30 10.71 -15.22 9.93
C ARG A 30 10.52 -16.37 10.92
N GLY A 31 11.20 -17.50 10.70
CA GLY A 31 11.07 -18.71 11.52
C GLY A 31 12.28 -19.07 12.37
N MET A 32 13.36 -18.28 12.32
CA MET A 32 14.55 -18.51 13.15
C MET A 32 14.46 -17.67 14.44
N GLU A 33 14.61 -18.31 15.60
CA GLU A 33 14.87 -17.59 16.85
C GLU A 33 16.22 -16.86 16.74
N VAL A 34 16.18 -15.58 16.37
CA VAL A 34 17.38 -14.75 16.34
C VAL A 34 17.76 -14.40 17.77
N ARG A 35 18.75 -15.10 18.34
CA ARG A 35 19.35 -14.79 19.64
C ARG A 35 20.17 -13.50 19.53
N ARG A 36 19.66 -12.41 20.11
CA ARG A 36 20.29 -11.08 20.07
C ARG A 36 20.96 -10.79 21.41
N ASN A 37 22.24 -11.17 21.53
CA ASN A 37 22.99 -11.09 22.79
C ASN A 37 23.81 -9.79 22.91
N GLU A 38 24.11 -9.14 21.79
CA GLU A 38 24.91 -7.91 21.75
C GLU A 38 24.02 -6.67 21.91
N LYS A 39 24.49 -5.70 22.70
CA LYS A 39 23.77 -4.46 23.01
C LYS A 39 24.54 -3.25 22.50
N ILE A 40 23.85 -2.42 21.71
CA ILE A 40 24.33 -1.11 21.26
C ILE A 40 23.64 -0.05 22.13
N THR A 41 24.42 0.87 22.68
CA THR A 41 23.92 2.04 23.44
C THR A 41 24.35 3.32 22.75
N PHE A 42 23.45 4.31 22.70
CA PHE A 42 23.74 5.63 22.15
C PHE A 42 23.10 6.70 23.04
N ARG A 43 23.66 7.91 23.00
CA ARG A 43 23.11 9.06 23.71
C ARG A 43 21.97 9.67 22.89
N CYS A 44 20.89 10.04 23.57
CA CYS A 44 19.75 10.74 23.00
C CYS A 44 19.19 11.71 24.04
N SER A 45 18.59 12.79 23.56
CA SER A 45 17.79 13.70 24.39
C SER A 45 16.49 13.02 24.83
N ALA A 46 15.83 13.61 25.84
CA ALA A 46 14.52 13.13 26.29
C ALA A 46 13.47 13.15 25.16
N LEU A 47 13.50 14.20 24.32
CA LEU A 47 12.58 14.36 23.20
C LEU A 47 12.84 13.34 22.09
N GLU A 48 14.11 13.10 21.74
CA GLU A 48 14.47 12.09 20.73
C GLU A 48 14.03 10.68 21.18
N LYS A 49 14.24 10.36 22.46
CA LYS A 49 13.82 9.07 23.02
C LYS A 49 12.30 8.90 22.95
N ALA A 50 11.54 9.96 23.27
CA ALA A 50 10.08 9.95 23.18
C ALA A 50 9.62 9.79 21.72
N ALA A 51 10.19 10.56 20.79
CA ALA A 51 9.87 10.50 19.37
C ALA A 51 10.10 9.09 18.78
N LEU A 52 11.23 8.45 19.11
CA LEU A 52 11.52 7.06 18.70
C LEU A 52 10.49 6.07 19.25
N SER A 53 10.04 6.26 20.49
CA SER A 53 9.01 5.40 21.09
C SER A 53 7.64 5.58 20.45
N GLU A 54 7.26 6.81 20.11
CA GLU A 54 6.01 7.11 19.43
C GLU A 54 6.00 6.56 18.00
N GLN A 55 7.08 6.77 17.24
CA GLN A 55 7.22 6.25 15.88
C GLN A 55 7.20 4.72 15.84
N ALA A 56 7.85 4.07 16.80
CA ALA A 56 7.80 2.62 16.94
C ALA A 56 6.36 2.14 17.22
N ALA A 57 5.64 2.82 18.12
CA ALA A 57 4.25 2.52 18.44
C ALA A 57 3.31 2.67 17.23
N ARG A 58 3.47 3.76 16.45
CA ARG A 58 2.75 4.00 15.19
C ARG A 58 2.97 2.90 14.14
N CYS A 59 4.19 2.35 14.08
CA CYS A 59 4.50 1.20 13.22
C CYS A 59 4.06 -0.15 13.83
N GLY A 60 3.64 -0.17 15.11
CA GLY A 60 3.35 -1.36 15.90
C GLY A 60 4.57 -2.28 16.06
N LEU A 61 5.74 -1.68 16.30
CA LEU A 61 7.01 -2.35 16.56
C LEU A 61 7.53 -1.96 17.95
N SER A 62 8.41 -2.77 18.52
CA SER A 62 9.19 -2.33 19.68
C SER A 62 10.20 -1.25 19.27
N THR A 63 10.60 -0.37 20.19
CA THR A 63 11.65 0.65 19.95
C THR A 63 12.93 0.05 19.38
N SER A 64 13.38 -1.06 19.95
CA SER A 64 14.58 -1.79 19.50
C SER A 64 14.45 -2.33 18.08
N GLU A 65 13.25 -2.77 17.68
CA GLU A 65 12.99 -3.28 16.35
C GLU A 65 12.84 -2.16 15.32
N TYR A 66 12.22 -1.06 15.71
CA TYR A 66 12.14 0.16 14.90
C TYR A 66 13.54 0.69 14.58
N CYS A 67 14.38 0.90 15.59
CA CYS A 67 15.76 1.35 15.41
C CYS A 67 16.59 0.35 14.57
N ARG A 68 16.45 -0.96 14.81
CA ARG A 68 17.12 -1.98 14.01
C ARG A 68 16.73 -1.92 12.54
N SER A 69 15.43 -1.80 12.26
CA SER A 69 14.92 -1.71 10.89
C SER A 69 15.53 -0.50 10.18
N LEU A 70 15.55 0.67 10.83
CA LEU A 70 16.18 1.88 10.29
C LEU A 70 17.69 1.69 10.04
N SER A 71 18.43 1.19 11.03
CA SER A 71 19.89 1.00 10.92
C SER A 71 20.29 0.00 9.84
N LEU A 72 19.44 -0.99 9.54
CA LEU A 72 19.68 -2.01 8.50
C LEU A 72 19.08 -1.61 7.14
N GLY A 73 18.67 -0.35 6.96
CA GLY A 73 18.15 0.18 5.69
C GLY A 73 16.68 -0.15 5.40
N GLY A 74 15.96 -0.69 6.38
CA GLY A 74 14.51 -0.86 6.35
C GLY A 74 13.76 0.47 6.39
N ARG A 75 12.53 0.47 5.89
CA ARG A 75 11.60 1.60 5.93
C ARG A 75 10.33 1.18 6.66
N PRO A 76 10.29 1.28 8.01
CA PRO A 76 9.08 1.02 8.78
C PRO A 76 7.94 1.90 8.27
N ARG A 77 6.78 1.29 7.99
CA ARG A 77 5.59 2.03 7.59
C ARG A 77 4.65 2.11 8.78
N GLU A 78 4.10 3.30 8.98
CA GLU A 78 3.03 3.55 9.94
C GLU A 78 1.85 2.63 9.63
N ARG A 79 1.28 2.04 10.68
CA ARG A 79 0.07 1.25 10.53
C ARG A 79 -1.08 2.20 10.32
N TYR A 80 -1.89 1.92 9.32
CA TYR A 80 -3.18 2.57 9.16
C TYR A 80 -4.01 2.40 10.43
N THR A 81 -4.69 3.46 10.83
CA THR A 81 -5.70 3.39 11.89
C THR A 81 -6.84 2.46 11.47
N GLU A 82 -7.65 2.01 12.42
CA GLU A 82 -8.75 1.10 12.07
C GLU A 82 -9.79 1.81 11.18
N GLU A 83 -10.02 3.10 11.40
CA GLU A 83 -10.87 3.95 10.53
C GLU A 83 -10.31 4.02 9.10
N GLU A 84 -9.01 4.27 8.94
CA GLU A 84 -8.37 4.30 7.62
C GLU A 84 -8.47 2.95 6.90
N ARG A 85 -8.41 1.84 7.64
CA ARG A 85 -8.59 0.50 7.06
C ARG A 85 -10.02 0.25 6.60
N GLU A 86 -11.02 0.72 7.34
CA GLU A 86 -12.42 0.67 6.92
C GLU A 86 -12.63 1.48 5.63
N LEU A 87 -12.14 2.72 5.59
CA LEU A 87 -12.22 3.56 4.39
C LEU A 87 -11.54 2.90 3.19
N LEU A 88 -10.37 2.28 3.37
CA LEU A 88 -9.68 1.57 2.30
C LEU A 88 -10.48 0.34 1.81
N ARG A 89 -11.17 -0.37 2.71
CA ARG A 89 -12.08 -1.48 2.35
C ARG A 89 -13.26 -0.97 1.52
N ASP A 90 -13.86 0.13 1.93
CA ASP A 90 -14.99 0.74 1.23
C ASP A 90 -14.59 1.26 -0.15
N ILE A 91 -13.45 1.94 -0.26
CA ILE A 91 -12.89 2.38 -1.54
C ILE A 91 -12.66 1.19 -2.47
N ALA A 92 -12.09 0.09 -1.97
CA ALA A 92 -11.88 -1.11 -2.77
C ALA A 92 -13.20 -1.71 -3.27
N ARG A 93 -14.24 -1.71 -2.40
CA ARG A 93 -15.58 -2.19 -2.75
C ARG A 93 -16.23 -1.30 -3.82
N LEU A 94 -16.19 0.02 -3.63
CA LEU A 94 -16.70 1.01 -4.58
C LEU A 94 -16.01 0.89 -5.93
N LYS A 95 -14.68 0.81 -5.95
CA LYS A 95 -13.92 0.56 -7.19
C LYS A 95 -14.39 -0.70 -7.91
N GLY A 96 -14.62 -1.80 -7.19
CA GLY A 96 -15.13 -3.04 -7.76
C GLY A 96 -16.54 -2.93 -8.32
N THR A 97 -17.41 -2.16 -7.67
CA THR A 97 -18.77 -1.85 -8.18
C THR A 97 -18.72 -0.99 -9.44
N LEU A 98 -17.90 0.06 -9.43
CA LEU A 98 -17.71 0.93 -10.59
C LEU A 98 -17.11 0.19 -11.78
N GLN A 99 -16.16 -0.73 -11.55
CA GLN A 99 -15.61 -1.56 -12.62
C GLN A 99 -16.67 -2.49 -13.22
N ARG A 100 -17.52 -3.11 -12.39
CA ARG A 100 -18.63 -3.96 -12.87
C ARG A 100 -19.62 -3.15 -13.69
N LEU A 101 -19.97 -1.95 -13.22
CA LEU A 101 -20.84 -1.03 -13.95
C LEU A 101 -20.23 -0.63 -15.29
N ASN A 102 -18.95 -0.25 -15.31
CA ASN A 102 -18.23 0.08 -16.53
C ASN A 102 -18.19 -1.10 -17.53
N ASN A 103 -18.02 -2.32 -17.02
CA ASN A 103 -18.03 -3.53 -17.85
C ASN A 103 -19.44 -3.83 -18.39
N TYR A 104 -20.48 -3.62 -17.58
CA TYR A 104 -21.87 -3.83 -17.98
C TYR A 104 -22.27 -2.94 -19.18
N PHE A 105 -21.85 -1.67 -19.17
CA PHE A 105 -22.16 -0.73 -20.25
C PHE A 105 -21.17 -0.78 -21.44
N GLY A 106 -20.23 -1.74 -21.43
CA GLY A 106 -19.33 -2.02 -22.57
C GLY A 106 -18.52 -0.82 -23.07
N GLY A 107 -18.31 0.22 -22.24
CA GLY A 107 -17.64 1.47 -22.60
C GLY A 107 -18.29 2.34 -23.70
N ARG A 108 -19.29 1.82 -24.44
CA ARG A 108 -19.93 2.52 -25.58
C ARG A 108 -21.46 2.56 -25.54
N GLN A 109 -22.12 1.65 -24.80
CA GLN A 109 -23.59 1.58 -24.74
C GLN A 109 -24.23 2.65 -23.85
N TYR A 110 -23.42 3.41 -23.11
CA TYR A 110 -23.91 4.47 -22.24
C TYR A 110 -24.72 5.52 -23.01
N ARG A 111 -24.38 5.76 -24.29
CA ARG A 111 -25.08 6.73 -25.12
C ARG A 111 -26.41 6.19 -25.65
N GLU A 112 -26.43 4.94 -26.10
CA GLU A 112 -27.63 4.27 -26.63
C GLU A 112 -28.69 4.09 -25.54
N VAL A 113 -28.29 3.57 -24.36
CA VAL A 113 -29.20 3.42 -23.21
C VAL A 113 -29.71 4.76 -22.71
N PHE A 114 -28.91 5.82 -22.81
CA PHE A 114 -29.34 7.17 -22.42
C PHE A 114 -30.32 7.78 -23.43
N GLU A 115 -30.09 7.56 -24.73
CA GLU A 115 -31.00 7.99 -25.79
C GLU A 115 -32.34 7.24 -25.73
N GLU A 116 -32.33 5.92 -25.48
CA GLU A 116 -33.54 5.11 -25.25
C GLU A 116 -34.31 5.52 -23.98
N ASN A 117 -33.60 5.80 -22.89
CA ASN A 117 -34.27 6.31 -21.69
C ASN A 117 -34.89 7.69 -21.92
N ARG A 118 -34.24 8.53 -22.73
CA ARG A 118 -34.78 9.85 -23.07
C ARG A 118 -36.05 9.73 -23.91
N THR A 119 -36.06 8.85 -24.92
CA THR A 119 -37.27 8.60 -25.71
C THR A 119 -38.41 8.05 -24.85
N LEU A 120 -38.13 7.08 -23.98
CA LEU A 120 -39.12 6.55 -23.02
C LEU A 120 -39.70 7.63 -22.08
N ILE A 121 -38.87 8.55 -21.56
CA ILE A 121 -39.35 9.66 -20.73
C ILE A 121 -40.31 10.56 -21.52
N THR A 122 -40.00 10.87 -22.77
CA THR A 122 -40.88 11.68 -23.63
C THR A 122 -42.23 10.99 -23.89
N GLU A 123 -42.23 9.68 -24.13
CA GLU A 123 -43.46 8.91 -24.31
C GLU A 123 -44.28 8.84 -23.01
N LEU A 124 -43.64 8.63 -21.86
CA LEU A 124 -44.32 8.67 -20.56
C LEU A 124 -44.91 10.05 -20.26
N GLN A 125 -44.20 11.13 -20.61
CA GLN A 125 -44.72 12.49 -20.47
C GLN A 125 -45.96 12.71 -21.34
N LYS A 126 -45.99 12.22 -22.59
CA LYS A 126 -47.20 12.31 -23.44
C LYS A 126 -48.41 11.61 -22.84
N ILE A 127 -48.20 10.47 -22.16
CA ILE A 127 -49.27 9.71 -21.51
C ILE A 127 -49.77 10.44 -20.25
N LEU A 128 -48.85 10.99 -19.46
CA LEU A 128 -49.17 11.72 -18.21
C LEU A 128 -49.71 13.14 -18.44
N SER A 129 -49.51 13.71 -19.63
CA SER A 129 -50.03 15.03 -20.02
C SER A 129 -51.42 14.96 -20.66
N ARG A 130 -52.02 13.77 -20.71
CA ARG A 130 -53.42 13.53 -21.08
C ARG A 130 -54.27 13.43 -19.81
#